data_AF-A0AAT9LYK8-F1
#
_entry.id   AF-A0AAT9LYK8-F1
#
_cell.length_a   1.000
_cell.length_b   1.000
_cell.length_c   1.000
_cell.angle_alpha   90.00
_cell.angle_beta   90.00
_cell.angle_gamma   90.00
#
_symmetry.space_group_name_H-M   'P 1'
#
loop_
_entity.id
_entity.type
_entity.pdbx_description
1 polymer ?
#
loop_
_entity_poly.entity_id
_entity_poly.type
_entity_poly.pdbx_seq_one_letter_code
_entity_poly.pdbx_strand_id
1 'polypeptide(L)'
;MTEDTARDRFLRSLVLARRDTDQIDTRDREFVRAVLDFGSDTDDNTECVERVGPALLPQLHGSGPAGFTLRHSRIPVADVLNAAEGTPVPDHVTAEFPEVTQEDWNAILRLATLAFVAFQTPPDR
;
A
#
# COMPACT_ATOMS: atom_id res chain seq x y z
N MET A 1 -4.22 7.32 -29.45
CA MET A 1 -3.53 7.53 -28.17
C MET A 1 -4.60 7.67 -27.12
N THR A 2 -4.82 6.65 -26.30
CA THR A 2 -5.74 6.75 -25.16
C THR A 2 -5.08 7.64 -24.11
N GLU A 3 -5.82 8.64 -23.63
CA GLU A 3 -5.37 9.57 -22.59
C GLU A 3 -5.21 8.79 -21.27
N ASP A 4 -4.06 8.94 -20.60
CA ASP A 4 -3.73 8.23 -19.35
C ASP A 4 -4.56 8.84 -18.22
N THR A 5 -5.61 8.15 -17.77
CA THR A 5 -6.54 8.70 -16.77
C THR A 5 -5.86 8.80 -15.39
N ALA A 6 -6.43 9.57 -14.46
CA ALA A 6 -5.95 9.60 -13.06
C ALA A 6 -5.89 8.18 -12.45
N ARG A 7 -6.86 7.33 -12.78
CA ARG A 7 -6.90 5.92 -12.39
C ARG A 7 -5.72 5.14 -12.95
N ASP A 8 -5.40 5.30 -14.22
CA ASP A 8 -4.29 4.57 -14.86
C ASP A 8 -2.94 4.99 -14.28
N ARG A 9 -2.78 6.28 -13.99
CA ARG A 9 -1.59 6.82 -13.30
C ARG A 9 -1.45 6.27 -11.88
N PHE A 10 -2.54 6.21 -11.13
CA PHE A 10 -2.53 5.60 -9.79
C PHE A 10 -2.14 4.12 -9.83
N LEU A 11 -2.80 3.32 -10.67
CA LEU A 11 -2.46 1.90 -10.84
C LEU A 11 -1.00 1.70 -11.25
N ARG A 12 -0.49 2.53 -12.17
CA ARG A 12 0.91 2.48 -12.62
C ARG A 12 1.87 2.79 -11.47
N SER A 13 1.57 3.78 -10.64
CA SER A 13 2.41 4.14 -9.49
C SER A 13 2.56 2.99 -8.49
N LEU A 14 1.47 2.23 -8.24
CA LEU A 14 1.49 1.03 -7.40
C LEU A 14 2.38 -0.06 -7.99
N VAL A 15 2.26 -0.33 -9.29
CA VAL A 15 3.05 -1.37 -9.97
C VAL A 15 4.52 -1.00 -10.07
N LEU A 16 4.85 0.28 -10.28
CA LEU A 16 6.23 0.74 -10.39
C LEU A 16 6.96 0.74 -9.05
N ALA A 17 6.25 0.83 -7.92
CA ALA A 17 6.84 0.75 -6.58
C ALA A 17 7.75 -0.49 -6.40
N ARG A 18 7.48 -1.58 -7.13
CA ARG A 18 8.24 -2.83 -7.08
C ARG A 18 9.56 -2.84 -7.89
N ARG A 19 9.84 -1.84 -8.73
CA ARG A 19 10.96 -1.88 -9.68
C ARG A 19 12.22 -1.22 -9.10
N ASP A 20 13.30 -1.12 -9.88
CA ASP A 20 14.61 -0.48 -9.66
C ASP A 20 14.74 0.35 -8.37
N THR A 21 15.43 -0.18 -7.37
CA THR A 21 15.62 0.45 -6.04
C THR A 21 16.24 1.85 -6.10
N ASP A 22 17.01 2.13 -7.16
CA ASP A 22 17.74 3.40 -7.35
C ASP A 22 16.83 4.60 -7.68
N GLN A 23 15.56 4.36 -8.03
CA GLN A 23 14.62 5.43 -8.39
C GLN A 23 13.49 5.60 -7.35
N ILE A 24 13.66 5.09 -6.13
CA ILE A 24 12.59 5.04 -5.13
C ILE A 24 12.01 6.42 -4.81
N ASP A 25 12.83 7.46 -4.70
CA ASP A 25 12.39 8.84 -4.39
C ASP A 25 11.59 9.47 -5.54
N THR A 26 11.91 9.13 -6.78
CA THR A 26 11.14 9.59 -7.94
C THR A 26 9.78 8.90 -7.98
N ARG A 27 9.75 7.59 -7.72
CA ARG A 27 8.50 6.83 -7.66
C ARG A 27 7.62 7.22 -6.50
N ASP A 28 8.21 7.56 -5.37
CA ASP A 28 7.48 8.09 -4.23
C ASP A 28 6.76 9.39 -4.58
N ARG A 29 7.45 10.34 -5.24
CA ARG A 29 6.83 11.58 -5.72
C ARG A 29 5.74 11.33 -6.76
N GLU A 30 5.93 10.35 -7.65
CA GLU A 30 4.91 9.95 -8.62
C GLU A 30 3.70 9.30 -7.95
N PHE A 31 3.92 8.45 -6.95
CA PHE A 31 2.87 7.84 -6.14
C PHE A 31 2.04 8.90 -5.41
N VAL A 32 2.68 9.84 -4.71
CA VAL A 32 1.99 10.94 -4.01
C VAL A 32 1.08 11.69 -4.97
N ARG A 33 1.60 12.12 -6.13
CA ARG A 33 0.79 12.83 -7.14
C ARG A 33 -0.36 11.97 -7.66
N ALA A 34 -0.10 10.70 -7.93
CA ALA A 34 -1.09 9.81 -8.50
C ALA A 34 -2.23 9.48 -7.51
N VAL A 35 -1.93 9.36 -6.21
CA VAL A 35 -2.94 9.21 -5.16
C VAL A 35 -3.83 10.45 -5.08
N LEU A 36 -3.24 11.64 -5.01
CA LEU A 36 -4.01 12.89 -4.87
C LEU A 36 -4.82 13.20 -6.14
N ASP A 37 -4.29 12.90 -7.32
CA ASP A 37 -5.02 13.07 -8.58
C ASP A 37 -6.20 12.09 -8.72
N PHE A 38 -6.08 10.87 -8.19
CA PHE A 38 -7.12 9.84 -8.28
C PHE A 38 -8.15 9.94 -7.15
N GLY A 39 -7.68 10.09 -5.91
CA GLY A 39 -8.50 10.16 -4.69
C GLY A 39 -9.05 11.56 -4.40
N SER A 40 -8.60 12.58 -5.12
CA SER A 40 -8.75 14.01 -4.78
C SER A 40 -7.87 14.45 -3.60
N ASP A 41 -7.59 15.75 -3.56
CA ASP A 41 -6.82 16.42 -2.50
C ASP A 41 -7.71 16.67 -1.26
N THR A 42 -8.13 15.59 -0.62
CA THR A 42 -8.80 15.63 0.69
C THR A 42 -7.78 15.47 1.81
N ASP A 43 -8.10 15.99 2.99
CA ASP A 43 -7.24 15.88 4.17
C ASP A 43 -6.85 14.41 4.45
N ASP A 44 -7.79 13.47 4.32
CA ASP A 44 -7.53 12.03 4.52
C ASP A 44 -6.48 11.46 3.55
N ASN A 45 -6.54 11.86 2.27
CA ASN A 45 -5.61 11.37 1.26
C ASN A 45 -4.23 12.00 1.42
N THR A 46 -4.18 13.29 1.77
CA THR A 46 -2.95 13.99 2.10
C THR A 46 -2.29 13.37 3.34
N GLU A 47 -3.06 13.10 4.39
CA GLU A 47 -2.58 12.40 5.58
C GLU A 47 -2.03 11.00 5.27
N CYS A 48 -2.70 10.28 4.36
CA CYS A 48 -2.29 8.96 3.89
C CYS A 48 -0.91 8.99 3.21
N VAL A 49 -0.72 9.87 2.22
CA VAL A 49 0.56 9.94 1.47
C VAL A 49 1.71 10.48 2.32
N GLU A 50 1.42 11.24 3.38
CA GLU A 50 2.40 11.66 4.40
C GLU A 50 2.84 10.53 5.34
N ARG A 51 2.05 9.46 5.46
CA ARG A 51 2.34 8.34 6.38
C ARG A 51 2.82 7.09 5.68
N VAL A 52 2.37 6.86 4.46
CA VAL A 52 2.63 5.65 3.67
C VAL A 52 3.27 6.02 2.34
N GLY A 53 4.28 5.26 1.92
CA GLY A 53 4.89 5.44 0.61
C GLY A 53 5.85 4.33 0.20
N PRO A 54 6.25 4.30 -1.08
CA PRO A 54 7.30 3.44 -1.59
C PRO A 54 8.63 3.63 -0.86
N ALA A 55 9.30 2.52 -0.59
CA ALA A 55 10.50 2.47 0.23
C ALA A 55 11.23 1.14 0.00
N LEU A 56 12.55 1.12 0.25
CA LEU A 56 13.29 -0.12 0.45
C LEU A 56 12.85 -0.79 1.76
N LEU A 57 12.45 -2.05 1.67
CA LEU A 57 12.09 -2.85 2.82
C LEU A 57 13.36 -3.22 3.62
N PRO A 58 13.30 -3.19 4.95
CA PRO A 58 14.42 -3.60 5.77
C PRO A 58 14.70 -5.10 5.57
N GLN A 59 15.97 -5.44 5.32
CA GLN A 59 16.48 -6.82 5.36
C GLN A 59 17.62 -6.92 6.38
N LEU A 60 17.82 -8.12 6.94
CA LEU A 60 18.90 -8.41 7.89
C LEU A 60 20.29 -8.15 7.30
N HIS A 61 20.47 -8.31 5.98
CA HIS A 61 21.71 -8.08 5.25
C HIS A 61 21.46 -7.39 3.90
N GLY A 62 21.90 -6.14 3.76
CA GLY A 62 21.81 -5.38 2.51
C GLY A 62 20.51 -4.58 2.34
N SER A 63 20.37 -3.93 1.18
CA SER A 63 19.16 -3.22 0.76
C SER A 63 18.11 -4.21 0.29
N GLY A 64 16.98 -4.29 1.00
CA GLY A 64 15.88 -5.18 0.64
C GLY A 64 15.06 -4.71 -0.57
N PRO A 65 14.08 -5.52 -1.01
CA PRO A 65 13.21 -5.20 -2.13
C PRO A 65 12.49 -3.86 -1.91
N ALA A 66 12.09 -3.19 -2.99
CA ALA A 66 11.21 -2.04 -2.88
C ALA A 66 9.78 -2.50 -2.60
N GLY A 67 9.04 -1.73 -1.80
CA GLY A 67 7.66 -1.99 -1.42
C GLY A 67 7.04 -0.79 -0.71
N PHE A 68 5.87 -0.95 -0.11
CA PHE A 68 5.20 0.12 0.66
C PHE A 68 5.50 -0.01 2.16
N THR A 69 5.84 1.11 2.79
CA THR A 69 6.13 1.16 4.23
C THR A 69 5.45 2.34 4.91
N LEU A 70 5.33 2.24 6.23
CA LEU A 70 5.14 3.42 7.08
C LEU A 70 6.40 4.29 7.01
N ARG A 71 6.27 5.53 6.54
CA ARG A 71 7.43 6.42 6.30
C ARG A 71 8.29 6.65 7.55
N HIS A 72 7.65 6.76 8.72
CA HIS A 72 8.34 7.08 9.98
C HIS A 72 9.14 5.91 10.57
N SER A 73 8.74 4.66 10.31
CA SER A 73 9.30 3.47 10.97
C SER A 73 9.82 2.42 10.00
N ARG A 74 9.59 2.59 8.70
CA ARG A 74 9.94 1.62 7.64
C ARG A 74 9.31 0.25 7.81
N ILE A 75 8.28 0.14 8.65
CA ILE A 75 7.50 -1.10 8.81
C ILE A 75 6.73 -1.35 7.49
N PRO A 76 6.83 -2.56 6.90
CA PRO A 76 6.10 -2.89 5.69
C PRO A 76 4.59 -2.86 5.90
N VAL A 77 3.83 -2.27 4.97
CA VAL A 77 2.35 -2.21 5.05
C VAL A 77 1.74 -3.61 5.05
N ALA A 78 2.28 -4.52 4.25
CA ALA A 78 1.83 -5.91 4.20
C ALA A 78 1.98 -6.62 5.57
N ASP A 79 3.02 -6.31 6.33
CA ASP A 79 3.24 -6.93 7.65
C ASP A 79 2.22 -6.41 8.67
N VAL A 80 1.86 -5.13 8.62
CA VAL A 80 0.81 -4.54 9.46
C VAL A 80 -0.54 -5.18 9.15
N LEU A 81 -0.89 -5.31 7.87
CA LEU A 81 -2.14 -5.94 7.44
C LEU A 81 -2.19 -7.41 7.82
N ASN A 82 -1.11 -8.15 7.61
CA ASN A 82 -0.99 -9.54 8.01
C ASN A 82 -1.12 -9.71 9.53
N ALA A 83 -0.54 -8.80 10.32
CA ALA A 83 -0.68 -8.82 11.78
C ALA A 83 -2.11 -8.51 12.26
N ALA A 84 -2.89 -7.77 11.47
CA ALA A 84 -4.31 -7.51 11.75
C ALA A 84 -5.20 -8.72 11.40
N GLU A 85 -4.74 -9.67 10.60
CA GLU A 85 -5.53 -10.87 10.27
C GLU A 85 -5.87 -11.66 11.55
N GLY A 86 -7.14 -12.06 11.69
CA GLY A 86 -7.63 -12.75 12.88
C GLY A 86 -7.99 -11.82 14.04
N THR A 87 -7.80 -10.51 13.92
CA THR A 87 -8.38 -9.55 14.87
C THR A 87 -9.90 -9.50 14.75
N PRO A 88 -10.63 -9.21 15.85
CA PRO A 88 -12.07 -9.01 15.77
C PRO A 88 -12.44 -7.88 14.81
N VAL A 89 -13.60 -7.99 14.15
CA VAL A 89 -14.18 -6.89 13.36
C VAL A 89 -14.33 -5.66 14.26
N PRO A 90 -13.81 -4.48 13.87
CA PRO A 90 -13.96 -3.27 14.68
C PRO A 90 -15.43 -2.87 14.85
N ASP A 91 -15.83 -2.40 16.04
CA ASP A 91 -17.22 -2.02 16.38
C ASP A 91 -17.85 -1.07 15.35
N HIS A 92 -17.07 -0.10 14.86
CA HIS A 92 -17.55 0.86 13.87
C HIS A 92 -17.85 0.20 12.51
N VAL A 93 -17.02 -0.76 12.09
CA VAL A 93 -17.24 -1.54 10.87
C VAL A 93 -18.49 -2.40 11.01
N THR A 94 -18.72 -3.01 12.17
CA THR A 94 -19.97 -3.76 12.44
C THR A 94 -21.19 -2.85 12.46
N ALA A 95 -21.08 -1.62 12.98
CA ALA A 95 -22.18 -0.67 13.00
C ALA A 95 -22.55 -0.17 11.59
N GLU A 96 -21.56 0.06 10.73
CA GLU A 96 -21.77 0.53 9.36
C GLU A 96 -22.13 -0.60 8.38
N PHE A 97 -21.50 -1.77 8.53
CA PHE A 97 -21.65 -2.96 7.69
C PHE A 97 -22.04 -4.18 8.52
N PRO A 98 -23.30 -4.28 9.01
CA PRO A 98 -23.73 -5.32 9.94
C PRO A 98 -23.72 -6.74 9.36
N GLU A 99 -23.64 -6.88 8.04
CA GLU A 99 -23.54 -8.17 7.35
C GLU A 99 -22.10 -8.71 7.28
N VAL A 100 -21.08 -7.89 7.57
CA VAL A 100 -19.67 -8.31 7.54
C VAL A 100 -19.41 -9.29 8.68
N THR A 101 -19.14 -10.54 8.31
CA THR A 101 -18.76 -11.57 9.26
C THR A 101 -17.27 -11.49 9.61
N GLN A 102 -16.86 -12.23 10.65
CA GLN A 102 -15.45 -12.40 10.97
C GLN A 102 -14.66 -13.06 9.82
N GLU A 103 -15.30 -13.96 9.06
CA GLU A 103 -14.70 -14.63 7.91
C GLU A 103 -14.46 -13.65 6.77
N ASP A 104 -15.43 -12.76 6.51
CA ASP A 104 -15.29 -11.69 5.51
C ASP A 104 -14.18 -10.71 5.89
N TRP A 105 -14.12 -10.30 7.15
CA TRP A 105 -13.06 -9.41 7.65
C TRP A 105 -11.67 -10.01 7.46
N ASN A 106 -11.51 -11.29 7.83
CA ASN A 106 -10.25 -12.01 7.59
C ASN A 106 -9.92 -12.09 6.09
N ALA A 107 -10.92 -12.33 5.23
CA ALA A 107 -10.71 -12.39 3.79
C ALA A 107 -10.31 -11.04 3.18
N ILE A 108 -10.92 -9.93 3.64
CA ILE A 108 -10.58 -8.56 3.22
C ILE A 108 -9.13 -8.24 3.58
N LEU A 109 -8.74 -8.48 4.83
CA LEU A 109 -7.37 -8.25 5.29
C LEU A 109 -6.38 -9.11 4.52
N ARG A 110 -6.70 -10.40 4.30
CA ARG A 110 -5.85 -11.30 3.49
C ARG A 110 -5.68 -10.81 2.05
N LEU A 111 -6.76 -10.36 1.40
CA LEU A 111 -6.68 -9.82 0.05
C LEU A 111 -5.82 -8.55 0.02
N ALA A 112 -5.99 -7.65 0.99
CA ALA A 112 -5.19 -6.44 1.11
C ALA A 112 -3.70 -6.77 1.33
N THR A 113 -3.37 -7.70 2.24
CA THR A 113 -2.02 -8.23 2.45
C THR A 113 -1.42 -8.70 1.13
N LEU A 114 -2.12 -9.58 0.40
CA LEU A 114 -1.63 -10.14 -0.87
C LEU A 114 -1.45 -9.07 -1.96
N ALA A 115 -2.32 -8.07 -2.01
CA ALA A 115 -2.17 -6.95 -2.94
C ALA A 115 -0.88 -6.16 -2.66
N PHE A 116 -0.62 -5.83 -1.39
CA PHE A 116 0.60 -5.13 -1.01
C PHE A 116 1.87 -5.98 -1.17
N VAL A 117 1.78 -7.30 -0.96
CA VAL A 117 2.89 -8.23 -1.29
C VAL A 117 3.16 -8.25 -2.79
N ALA A 118 2.12 -8.25 -3.64
CA ALA A 118 2.28 -8.25 -5.10
C ALA A 118 2.95 -6.98 -5.64
N PHE A 119 2.86 -5.87 -4.91
CA PHE A 119 3.57 -4.61 -5.21
C PHE A 119 5.00 -4.56 -4.66
N GLN A 120 5.50 -5.62 -4.02
CA GLN A 120 6.90 -5.70 -3.61
C GLN A 120 7.77 -6.24 -4.74
N THR A 121 9.05 -5.83 -4.79
CA THR A 121 10.03 -6.50 -5.64
C THR A 121 10.11 -7.96 -5.20
N PRO A 122 10.00 -8.95 -6.11
CA PRO A 122 10.27 -10.33 -5.76
C PRO A 122 11.69 -10.44 -5.19
N PRO A 123 11.94 -11.30 -4.18
CA PRO A 123 13.31 -11.59 -3.79
C PRO A 123 14.08 -12.14 -5.00
N ASP A 124 15.34 -11.73 -5.16
CA ASP A 124 16.24 -12.32 -6.15
C ASP A 124 16.26 -13.84 -5.94
N ARG A 125 15.87 -14.59 -6.98
CA ARG A 125 15.93 -16.06 -6.98
C ARG A 125 17.27 -16.54 -7.50
#